data_AF-A0A0U5HB75-F1
#
_entry.id   AF-A0A0U5HB75-F1
#
_cell.length_a   1.000
_cell.length_b   1.000
_cell.length_c   1.000
_cell.angle_alpha   90.00
_cell.angle_beta   90.00
_cell.angle_gamma   90.00
#
_symmetry.space_group_name_H-M   'P 1'
#
loop_
_entity.id
_entity.type
_entity.pdbx_description
1 polymer ?
#
loop_
_entity_poly.entity_id
_entity_poly.type
_entity_poly.pdbx_seq_one_letter_code
_entity_poly.pdbx_strand_id
1 'polypeptide(L)' 'MSMKTSAGLQDSGTTDESTTENVEADLDLAELIEQHENIDWSDVPGISAAEAGAWTARLIEARDTVQEGL' A
#
# COMPACT_ATOMS: atom_id res chain seq x y z
N MET A 1 3.73 -50.45 26.06
CA MET A 1 4.69 -49.83 25.12
C MET A 1 4.29 -48.37 24.98
N SER A 2 5.10 -47.47 25.53
CA SER A 2 4.87 -46.03 25.47
C SER A 2 5.55 -45.48 24.22
N MET A 3 4.81 -44.86 23.32
CA MET A 3 5.37 -44.02 22.26
C MET A 3 5.02 -42.58 22.58
N LYS A 4 6.08 -41.78 22.75
CA LYS A 4 6.07 -40.35 23.02
C LYS A 4 6.81 -39.70 21.84
N THR A 5 6.42 -38.45 21.56
CA THR A 5 7.12 -37.41 20.78
C THR A 5 7.20 -37.54 19.25
N SER A 6 6.58 -36.57 18.57
CA SER A 6 7.25 -35.66 17.61
C SER A 6 6.30 -34.49 17.37
N ALA A 7 6.65 -33.30 17.85
CA ALA A 7 7.15 -32.19 17.00
C ALA A 7 6.09 -31.85 15.93
N GLY A 8 5.24 -30.85 16.13
CA GLY A 8 5.67 -29.47 16.33
C GLY A 8 6.01 -28.89 14.97
N LEU A 9 4.99 -28.44 14.24
CA LEU A 9 5.13 -27.44 13.19
C LEU A 9 3.74 -26.83 12.98
N GLN A 10 3.36 -25.94 13.90
CA GLN A 10 2.40 -24.91 13.53
C GLN A 10 3.18 -23.98 12.60
N ASP A 11 2.92 -24.16 11.31
CA ASP A 11 3.22 -23.18 10.26
C ASP A 11 2.44 -21.91 10.59
N SER A 12 2.97 -21.10 11.52
CA SER A 12 2.50 -19.75 11.77
C SER A 12 3.19 -18.83 10.78
N GLY A 13 2.96 -19.06 9.49
CA GLY A 13 3.43 -18.22 8.39
C GLY A 13 2.47 -17.08 8.07
N THR A 14 1.91 -16.38 9.06
CA THR A 14 0.88 -15.34 8.83
C THR A 14 1.37 -13.91 9.08
N THR A 15 2.68 -13.69 9.20
CA THR A 15 3.24 -12.36 9.49
C THR A 15 4.13 -11.82 8.37
N ASP A 16 4.59 -12.67 7.44
CA ASP A 16 5.57 -12.28 6.42
C ASP A 16 4.93 -11.78 5.09
N GLU A 17 3.79 -12.38 4.68
CA GLU A 17 3.10 -11.99 3.44
C GLU A 17 2.49 -10.59 3.53
N SER A 18 1.84 -10.24 4.64
CA SER A 18 1.19 -8.93 4.78
C SER A 18 2.19 -7.77 4.88
N THR A 19 3.34 -7.97 5.52
CA THR A 19 4.37 -6.93 5.58
C THR A 19 5.02 -6.71 4.22
N THR A 20 5.27 -7.77 3.44
CA THR A 20 5.79 -7.64 2.08
C THR A 20 4.78 -6.95 1.15
N GLU A 21 3.50 -7.35 1.21
CA GLU A 21 2.42 -6.74 0.42
C GLU A 21 2.25 -5.25 0.72
N ASN A 22 2.32 -4.84 1.99
CA ASN A 22 2.22 -3.41 2.36
C ASN A 22 3.46 -2.60 1.93
N VAL A 23 4.65 -3.20 1.87
CA VAL A 23 5.85 -2.52 1.32
C VAL A 23 5.71 -2.30 -0.18
N GLU A 24 5.24 -3.31 -0.93
CA GLU A 24 4.97 -3.15 -2.37
C GLU A 24 3.88 -2.10 -2.63
N ALA A 25 2.80 -2.10 -1.84
CA ALA A 25 1.73 -1.10 -1.94
C ALA A 25 2.21 0.34 -1.60
N ASP A 26 3.12 0.53 -0.64
CA ASP A 26 3.72 1.84 -0.35
C ASP A 26 4.51 2.37 -1.56
N LEU A 27 5.30 1.50 -2.21
CA LEU A 27 6.12 1.86 -3.36
C LEU A 27 5.25 2.22 -4.58
N ASP A 28 4.22 1.41 -4.86
CA ASP A 28 3.30 1.66 -5.97
C ASP A 28 2.51 2.97 -5.75
N LEU A 29 2.06 3.24 -4.52
CA LEU A 29 1.38 4.49 -4.18
C LEU A 29 2.31 5.69 -4.28
N ALA A 30 3.57 5.57 -3.86
CA ALA A 30 4.55 6.63 -4.01
C ALA A 30 4.80 6.98 -5.49
N GLU A 31 4.96 5.96 -6.35
CA GLU A 31 5.12 6.16 -7.79
C GLU A 31 3.86 6.80 -8.42
N LEU A 32 2.67 6.33 -8.04
CA LEU A 32 1.41 6.89 -8.55
C LEU A 32 1.22 8.35 -8.15
N ILE A 33 1.58 8.72 -6.91
CA ILE A 33 1.51 10.12 -6.44
C ILE A 33 2.46 10.99 -7.27
N GLU A 34 3.71 10.58 -7.47
CA GLU A 34 4.68 11.32 -8.27
C GLU A 34 4.17 11.53 -9.70
N GLN A 35 3.66 10.47 -10.33
CA GLN A 35 3.09 10.55 -11.67
C GLN A 35 1.88 11.50 -11.71
N HIS A 36 1.00 11.44 -10.71
CA HIS A 36 -0.19 12.29 -10.63
C HIS A 36 0.16 13.78 -10.43
N GLU A 37 1.20 14.09 -9.66
CA GLU A 37 1.70 15.46 -9.47
C GLU A 37 2.37 16.04 -10.71
N ASN A 38 2.96 15.18 -11.56
CA ASN A 38 3.61 15.60 -12.79
C ASN A 38 2.64 15.79 -13.98
N ILE A 39 1.36 15.41 -13.83
CA ILE A 39 0.34 15.67 -14.84
C ILE A 39 -0.04 17.16 -14.80
N ASP A 40 0.04 17.83 -15.94
CA ASP A 40 -0.55 19.15 -16.10
C ASP A 40 -2.08 19.01 -16.25
N TRP A 41 -2.77 19.07 -15.12
CA TRP A 41 -4.23 18.95 -15.06
C TRP A 41 -4.96 20.10 -15.77
N SER A 42 -4.27 21.20 -16.11
CA SER A 42 -4.89 22.29 -16.88
C SER A 42 -5.17 21.89 -18.33
N ASP A 43 -4.47 20.89 -18.86
CA ASP A 43 -4.67 20.35 -20.20
C ASP A 43 -5.78 19.29 -20.27
N VAL A 44 -6.34 18.88 -19.13
CA VAL A 44 -7.39 17.85 -19.05
C VAL A 44 -8.78 18.51 -19.02
N PRO A 45 -9.59 18.39 -20.09
CA PRO A 45 -10.89 19.03 -20.13
C PRO A 45 -11.85 18.46 -19.08
N GLY A 46 -12.51 19.34 -18.34
CA GLY A 46 -13.53 18.97 -17.35
C GLY A 46 -12.98 18.62 -15.97
N ILE A 47 -11.65 18.56 -15.79
CA ILE A 47 -11.02 18.41 -14.48
C ILE A 47 -10.49 19.77 -14.03
N SER A 48 -10.80 20.15 -12.80
CA SER A 48 -10.25 21.39 -12.22
C SER A 48 -8.97 21.08 -11.45
N ALA A 49 -8.05 22.06 -11.37
CA ALA A 49 -6.85 21.94 -10.54
C ALA A 49 -7.18 21.64 -9.07
N ALA A 50 -8.31 22.16 -8.56
CA ALA A 50 -8.78 21.88 -7.21
C ALA A 50 -9.23 20.41 -7.03
N GLU A 51 -9.88 19.84 -8.04
CA GLU A 51 -10.29 18.44 -8.04
C GLU A 51 -9.09 17.50 -8.12
N ALA A 52 -8.14 17.78 -9.02
CA ALA A 52 -6.88 17.04 -9.10
C ALA A 52 -6.10 17.11 -7.77
N GLY A 53 -6.00 18.30 -7.17
CA GLY A 53 -5.37 18.43 -5.85
C GLY A 53 -6.08 17.62 -4.75
N ALA A 54 -7.41 17.51 -4.82
CA ALA A 54 -8.18 16.68 -3.88
C ALA A 54 -8.00 15.17 -4.11
N TRP A 55 -7.61 14.74 -5.31
CA TRP A 55 -7.21 13.35 -5.57
C TRP A 55 -5.80 13.07 -5.06
N THR A 56 -4.84 13.96 -5.29
CA THR A 56 -3.48 13.84 -4.72
C THR A 56 -3.54 13.72 -3.20
N ALA A 57 -4.34 14.55 -2.53
CA ALA A 57 -4.49 14.49 -1.07
C ALA A 57 -5.04 13.12 -0.59
N ARG A 58 -5.98 12.52 -1.32
CA ARG A 58 -6.52 11.19 -1.00
C ARG A 58 -5.51 10.06 -1.26
N LEU A 59 -4.68 10.19 -2.29
CA LEU A 59 -3.60 9.22 -2.55
C LEU A 59 -2.56 9.24 -1.44
N ILE A 60 -2.20 10.44 -0.94
CA ILE A 60 -1.30 10.59 0.21
C ILE A 60 -1.90 9.95 1.46
N GLU A 61 -3.17 10.23 1.77
CA GLU A 61 -3.87 9.62 2.93
C GLU A 61 -3.94 8.08 2.82
N ALA A 62 -4.18 7.55 1.62
CA ALA A 62 -4.17 6.11 1.38
C ALA A 62 -2.78 5.50 1.62
N ARG A 63 -1.72 6.20 1.21
CA ARG A 63 -0.34 5.79 1.47
C ARG A 63 -0.02 5.80 2.97
N ASP A 64 -0.41 6.85 3.67
CA ASP A 64 -0.22 6.94 5.13
C ASP A 64 -0.91 5.75 5.83
N THR A 65 -2.11 5.37 5.38
CA THR A 65 -2.84 4.20 5.92
C THR A 65 -2.09 2.88 5.69
N VAL A 66 -1.47 2.69 4.52
CA VAL A 66 -0.63 1.52 4.22
C VAL A 66 0.60 1.49 5.12
N GLN A 67 1.23 2.65 5.35
CA GLN A 67 2.38 2.78 6.24
C GLN A 67 2.05 2.55 7.72
N GLU A 68 0.87 2.96 8.18
CA GLU A 68 0.41 2.70 9.55
C GLU A 68 0.06 1.20 9.78
N GLY A 69 -0.13 0.44 8.70
CA GLY A 69 -0.33 -1.01 8.72
C GLY A 69 0.96 -1.85 8.66
N LEU A 70 2.12 -1.21 8.47
CA LEU A 70 3.47 -1.82 8.44
C LEU A 70 4.12 -1.90 9.83
#